data_AF-A0AA38XTC8-F1
#
_entry.id   AF-A0AA38XTC8-F1
#
_cell.length_a   1.000
_cell.length_b   1.000
_cell.length_c   1.000
_cell.angle_alpha   90.00
_cell.angle_beta   90.00
_cell.angle_gamma   90.00
#
_symmetry.space_group_name_H-M   'P 1'
#
loop_
_entity.id
_entity.type
_entity.pdbx_description
1 polymer ?
#
loop_
_entity_poly.entity_id
_entity_poly.type
_entity_poly.pdbx_seq_one_letter_code
_entity_poly.pdbx_strand_id
1 'polypeptide(L)'
;MTAVDQIDQPRFLLTIDGTALICSPCRARPQQQRGTKAGSGRQRRFANGRIHSDTSQARVAFEEGVQRMILASREPRRHWPHRLTLALALGLLGASAFTQAATPAPDPGAPLPYVIGLHEAYLTPDYWAARLDNADAPILDRAQINAQNARMRAQDSHIQDIATLPAQLSATQVRDSIVALSSWPKRALYDQKGQAIAPGLRAAIEAHLGLDAVPAQVAPSYGLVVKRAALRTFPTRQRVFSTVGDTDIDRFQESALFPGDKVAVVHRSTDGRWLFVHSERYSAWIEADAVASGDKATVLGYGAKGPYRIVTAATAHTAYTPEEPRVSRLQLDMGVRLPVLADWPSAEPVNGQQAHASWVVQLPVREADGRLKLMPALLPRSQDTAADYLPLTPRLLLQQSFKFLGERYGWGHDYDTRDCSGFVSEIYRSFGVLLPRNTSAQAISPALDRLPFTSKDGKAVRDRAVTDLQVGDLVYIPGHVMMAIGHVDGRTWVIHDTAGGSWFGADGKRVQAHLNGVSVTPLEPMMASDSVRYIDRITNIQRLRAKNP
;
A
#
# COMPACT_ATOMS: atom_id res chain seq x y z
N MET A 1 -14.27 15.65 9.74
CA MET A 1 -13.76 15.27 8.40
C MET A 1 -14.86 15.48 7.38
N THR A 2 -14.56 15.86 6.13
CA THR A 2 -15.53 15.77 5.03
C THR A 2 -15.79 14.31 4.67
N ALA A 3 -17.00 13.99 4.22
CA ALA A 3 -17.31 12.65 3.74
C ALA A 3 -16.36 12.27 2.59
N VAL A 4 -15.98 10.99 2.52
CA VAL A 4 -15.26 10.45 1.37
C VAL A 4 -16.20 10.55 0.16
N ASP A 5 -15.83 11.34 -0.84
CA ASP A 5 -16.56 11.35 -2.11
C ASP A 5 -16.57 9.91 -2.66
N GLN A 6 -17.77 9.40 -2.98
CA GLN A 6 -17.90 8.22 -3.84
C GLN A 6 -17.50 8.65 -5.25
N ILE A 7 -16.19 8.78 -5.48
CA ILE A 7 -15.60 9.23 -6.74
C ILE A 7 -16.16 8.36 -7.86
N ASP A 8 -16.78 9.03 -8.83
CA ASP A 8 -17.36 8.36 -9.98
C ASP A 8 -16.21 7.77 -10.82
N GLN A 9 -16.06 6.45 -10.73
CA GLN A 9 -15.22 5.67 -11.64
C GLN A 9 -15.65 6.02 -13.07
N PRO A 10 -14.72 6.27 -14.01
CA PRO A 10 -15.09 6.51 -15.39
C PRO A 10 -15.93 5.34 -15.90
N ARG A 11 -17.07 5.66 -16.52
CA ARG A 11 -17.99 4.67 -17.09
C ARG A 11 -17.29 3.86 -18.19
N PHE A 12 -16.73 2.70 -17.84
CA PHE A 12 -16.52 1.59 -18.77
C PHE A 12 -17.90 1.02 -19.12
N LEU A 13 -18.61 1.77 -19.98
CA LEU A 13 -20.02 1.55 -20.27
C LEU A 13 -20.16 0.42 -21.29
N LEU A 14 -20.38 -0.79 -20.78
CA LEU A 14 -21.12 -1.80 -21.53
C LEU A 14 -22.48 -1.21 -21.91
N THR A 15 -22.59 -0.77 -23.17
CA THR A 15 -23.84 -0.28 -23.76
C THR A 15 -23.99 -0.95 -25.11
N ILE A 16 -25.02 -1.78 -25.24
CA ILE A 16 -25.48 -2.32 -26.52
C ILE A 16 -26.65 -1.46 -26.96
N ASP A 17 -26.60 -1.01 -28.21
CA ASP A 17 -27.59 -0.25 -28.97
C ASP A 17 -28.11 1.08 -28.38
N GLY A 18 -28.12 2.11 -29.23
CA GLY A 18 -28.52 3.47 -28.86
C GLY A 18 -29.86 3.88 -29.47
N THR A 19 -30.69 4.54 -28.68
CA THR A 19 -31.64 5.55 -29.17
C THR A 19 -31.68 6.68 -28.15
N ALA A 20 -31.48 7.92 -28.59
CA ALA A 20 -31.54 9.08 -27.70
C ALA A 20 -32.91 9.77 -27.76
N LEU A 21 -33.49 10.08 -26.60
CA LEU A 21 -34.64 10.98 -26.46
C LEU A 21 -34.31 12.04 -25.41
N ILE A 22 -34.62 13.30 -25.75
CA ILE A 22 -34.22 14.50 -24.98
C ILE A 22 -35.44 15.07 -24.27
N CYS A 23 -35.34 15.31 -22.96
CA CYS A 23 -36.27 16.16 -22.22
C CYS A 23 -35.51 17.08 -21.24
N SER A 24 -35.74 18.39 -21.36
CA SER A 24 -35.14 19.42 -20.51
C SER A 24 -36.06 19.78 -19.32
N PRO A 25 -35.53 20.00 -18.12
CA PRO A 25 -36.29 20.64 -17.03
C PRO A 25 -36.26 22.18 -17.16
N CYS A 26 -37.28 22.84 -16.62
CA CYS A 26 -37.44 24.30 -16.66
C CYS A 26 -37.21 24.95 -15.28
N ARG A 27 -37.38 26.28 -15.24
CA ARG A 27 -37.28 27.28 -14.14
C ARG A 27 -37.84 26.78 -12.77
N ALA A 28 -37.47 27.33 -11.60
CA ALA A 28 -37.14 28.74 -11.34
C ALA A 28 -36.30 29.03 -10.06
N ARG A 29 -35.90 30.30 -9.91
CA ARG A 29 -35.45 31.02 -8.68
C ARG A 29 -36.70 31.67 -7.99
N PRO A 30 -36.67 32.32 -6.79
CA PRO A 30 -35.58 33.20 -6.29
C PRO A 30 -35.36 33.40 -4.76
N GLN A 31 -34.25 34.09 -4.43
CA GLN A 31 -34.06 35.08 -3.32
C GLN A 31 -34.35 34.65 -1.84
N GLN A 32 -33.91 35.37 -0.79
CA GLN A 32 -33.43 36.76 -0.67
C GLN A 32 -32.29 36.93 0.36
N GLN A 33 -31.71 38.14 0.46
CA GLN A 33 -30.60 38.50 1.36
C GLN A 33 -31.08 39.18 2.66
N ARG A 34 -30.32 39.01 3.77
CA ARG A 34 -29.87 40.03 4.77
C ARG A 34 -29.30 39.31 6.00
N GLY A 35 -28.30 39.83 6.72
CA GLY A 35 -27.49 41.04 6.48
C GLY A 35 -26.38 41.18 7.52
N THR A 36 -25.35 41.97 7.23
CA THR A 36 -24.16 42.16 8.08
C THR A 36 -24.22 43.47 8.89
N LYS A 37 -23.82 43.44 10.16
CA LYS A 37 -23.31 44.63 10.90
C LYS A 37 -22.22 44.22 11.88
N ALA A 38 -21.31 45.15 12.17
CA ALA A 38 -20.09 44.92 12.95
C ALA A 38 -20.20 45.43 14.39
N GLY A 39 -19.30 44.95 15.26
CA GLY A 39 -19.06 45.48 16.60
C GLY A 39 -17.55 45.48 16.89
N SER A 40 -17.01 46.60 17.40
CA SER A 40 -15.58 46.80 17.65
C SER A 40 -15.25 46.81 19.15
N GLY A 41 -14.09 46.28 19.55
CA GLY A 41 -13.74 46.05 20.96
C GLY A 41 -12.23 46.13 21.26
N ARG A 42 -11.78 47.35 21.56
CA ARG A 42 -10.40 47.83 21.89
C ARG A 42 -9.38 46.86 22.53
N GLN A 43 -8.11 47.09 22.16
CA GLN A 43 -6.88 46.70 22.87
C GLN A 43 -6.81 47.26 24.31
N ARG A 44 -5.98 46.63 25.16
CA ARG A 44 -5.04 47.30 26.09
C ARG A 44 -3.75 46.46 26.25
N ARG A 45 -2.67 47.09 26.72
CA ARG A 45 -1.32 46.53 26.96
C ARG A 45 -0.93 46.68 28.45
N PHE A 46 0.26 46.18 28.81
CA PHE A 46 1.06 46.43 30.03
C PHE A 46 0.68 45.57 31.26
N ALA A 47 1.62 45.12 32.11
CA ALA A 47 3.09 45.13 32.02
C ALA A 47 3.78 44.07 32.93
N ASN A 48 5.08 43.86 32.67
CA ASN A 48 6.17 43.32 33.49
C ASN A 48 5.92 42.78 34.91
N GLY A 49 6.55 41.63 35.19
CA GLY A 49 7.06 41.24 36.51
C GLY A 49 8.38 40.46 36.38
N ARG A 50 9.44 40.90 37.07
CA ARG A 50 10.76 40.25 37.18
C ARG A 50 11.23 40.36 38.64
N ILE A 51 11.86 39.30 39.16
CA ILE A 51 12.79 39.15 40.31
C ILE A 51 12.77 37.63 40.63
N HIS A 52 13.87 36.87 40.51
CA HIS A 52 15.05 36.74 41.41
C HIS A 52 14.68 36.25 42.83
N SER A 53 15.41 35.36 43.51
CA SER A 53 16.67 34.64 43.19
C SER A 53 16.92 33.46 44.17
N ASP A 54 17.90 32.60 43.84
CA ASP A 54 18.75 31.81 44.77
C ASP A 54 18.10 30.71 45.68
N THR A 55 18.81 29.71 46.25
CA THR A 55 20.13 29.05 46.02
C THR A 55 20.03 27.60 46.55
N SER A 56 20.72 26.57 46.03
CA SER A 56 22.02 26.01 46.50
C SER A 56 22.07 24.53 45.99
N GLN A 57 23.14 23.96 45.40
CA GLN A 57 24.49 23.58 45.87
C GLN A 57 24.62 22.30 46.75
N ALA A 58 24.92 21.17 46.09
CA ALA A 58 25.86 20.09 46.49
C ALA A 58 26.03 19.17 45.24
N ARG A 59 27.19 18.78 44.67
CA ARG A 59 28.59 18.53 45.10
C ARG A 59 28.82 17.31 46.00
N VAL A 60 29.13 16.18 45.35
CA VAL A 60 30.18 15.21 45.75
C VAL A 60 30.92 14.80 44.46
N ALA A 61 32.21 14.49 44.54
CA ALA A 61 33.05 13.99 43.44
C ALA A 61 33.98 12.88 43.95
N PHE A 62 34.64 12.14 43.05
CA PHE A 62 35.75 11.23 43.38
C PHE A 62 36.75 11.14 42.22
N GLU A 63 38.04 11.22 42.54
CA GLU A 63 39.22 11.04 41.67
C GLU A 63 39.81 9.61 41.89
N GLU A 64 40.87 9.08 41.27
CA GLU A 64 41.95 9.52 40.35
C GLU A 64 42.09 8.47 39.19
N GLY A 65 43.03 8.45 38.23
CA GLY A 65 44.25 9.23 37.93
C GLY A 65 44.47 9.33 36.38
N VAL A 66 45.58 9.80 35.77
CA VAL A 66 47.03 9.88 36.11
C VAL A 66 47.74 8.53 35.93
N GLN A 67 48.79 8.33 35.11
CA GLN A 67 49.79 9.19 34.41
C GLN A 67 50.20 8.48 33.07
N ARG A 68 50.71 9.07 31.96
CA ARG A 68 51.92 9.91 31.68
C ARG A 68 51.72 10.57 30.28
N MET A 69 52.05 11.85 30.01
CA MET A 69 53.34 12.58 29.98
C MET A 69 54.08 12.61 28.62
N ILE A 70 53.66 13.55 27.77
CA ILE A 70 54.44 14.51 26.95
C ILE A 70 55.92 14.18 26.62
N LEU A 71 56.28 14.14 25.32
CA LEU A 71 57.30 15.03 24.70
C LEU A 71 57.34 14.90 23.17
N ALA A 72 57.83 15.94 22.49
CA ALA A 72 57.95 16.02 21.03
C ALA A 72 59.37 16.40 20.60
N SER A 73 59.83 16.01 19.40
CA SER A 73 60.81 16.80 18.62
C SER A 73 61.10 16.31 17.19
N ARG A 74 61.14 17.30 16.28
CA ARG A 74 62.10 17.52 15.16
C ARG A 74 62.18 16.56 13.95
N GLU A 75 61.97 17.16 12.77
CA GLU A 75 62.62 16.77 11.50
C GLU A 75 64.16 16.83 11.58
N PRO A 76 64.85 16.22 10.61
CA PRO A 76 65.94 16.94 9.95
C PRO A 76 65.81 16.96 8.41
N ARG A 77 65.93 18.16 7.81
CA ARG A 77 66.16 18.33 6.36
C ARG A 77 67.64 18.09 6.01
N ARG A 78 67.91 17.64 4.79
CA ARG A 78 69.21 17.86 4.12
C ARG A 78 69.03 18.05 2.61
N HIS A 79 69.93 18.82 2.00
CA HIS A 79 69.74 19.44 0.68
C HIS A 79 70.67 18.86 -0.40
N TRP A 80 70.09 18.49 -1.56
CA TRP A 80 70.55 18.88 -2.93
C TRP A 80 71.95 18.39 -3.40
N PRO A 81 72.44 18.65 -4.66
CA PRO A 81 71.82 19.36 -5.78
C PRO A 81 71.98 18.77 -7.22
N HIS A 82 71.27 19.39 -8.19
CA HIS A 82 71.43 19.32 -9.67
C HIS A 82 71.06 17.98 -10.36
N ARG A 83 70.61 17.93 -11.64
CA ARG A 83 70.78 18.85 -12.80
C ARG A 83 69.45 19.28 -13.50
N LEU A 84 69.55 20.25 -14.40
CA LEU A 84 68.50 20.75 -15.31
C LEU A 84 68.58 20.12 -16.71
N THR A 85 67.59 20.47 -17.56
CA THR A 85 67.35 20.11 -18.99
C THR A 85 66.94 18.64 -19.21
N LEU A 86 65.98 18.32 -20.08
CA LEU A 86 65.51 18.97 -21.32
C LEU A 86 63.98 19.23 -21.33
N ALA A 87 63.49 20.04 -22.28
CA ALA A 87 62.06 20.38 -22.43
C ALA A 87 61.53 20.07 -23.85
N LEU A 88 60.21 19.84 -23.95
CA LEU A 88 59.37 19.69 -25.17
C LEU A 88 59.91 18.80 -26.30
N ALA A 89 59.29 17.61 -26.49
CA ALA A 89 58.53 17.26 -27.71
C ALA A 89 58.23 15.75 -27.78
N LEU A 90 57.07 15.32 -27.28
CA LEU A 90 56.33 14.11 -27.71
C LEU A 90 54.97 14.04 -26.99
N GLY A 91 53.98 14.71 -27.54
CA GLY A 91 52.57 14.48 -27.19
C GLY A 91 51.99 13.32 -28.01
N LEU A 92 50.75 12.92 -27.67
CA LEU A 92 49.92 11.99 -28.45
C LEU A 92 50.43 10.54 -28.56
N LEU A 93 50.55 9.84 -27.43
CA LEU A 93 50.39 8.38 -27.39
C LEU A 93 49.39 7.94 -26.31
N GLY A 94 48.24 7.42 -26.75
CA GLY A 94 47.62 6.27 -26.09
C GLY A 94 46.93 6.48 -24.73
N ALA A 95 46.27 7.61 -24.49
CA ALA A 95 45.20 7.65 -23.48
C ALA A 95 43.99 6.82 -23.99
N SER A 96 44.14 5.49 -23.95
CA SER A 96 43.11 4.54 -24.39
C SER A 96 41.94 4.57 -23.42
N ALA A 97 41.00 5.48 -23.67
CA ALA A 97 39.70 5.44 -23.02
C ALA A 97 39.07 4.10 -23.35
N PHE A 98 38.94 3.23 -22.34
CA PHE A 98 38.07 2.07 -22.42
C PHE A 98 36.63 2.58 -22.50
N THR A 99 36.17 2.87 -23.72
CA THR A 99 34.75 2.99 -24.03
C THR A 99 34.14 1.62 -23.75
N GLN A 100 33.69 1.43 -22.51
CA GLN A 100 32.97 0.24 -22.08
C GLN A 100 31.73 0.15 -22.99
N ALA A 101 31.79 -0.76 -23.95
CA ALA A 101 30.77 -0.85 -24.99
C ALA A 101 29.42 -1.06 -24.32
N ALA A 102 28.45 -0.18 -24.63
CA ALA A 102 27.14 -0.24 -24.03
C ALA A 102 26.56 -1.63 -24.23
N THR A 103 26.21 -2.31 -23.14
CA THR A 103 25.67 -3.67 -23.17
C THR A 103 24.50 -3.69 -24.14
N PRO A 104 24.49 -4.56 -25.17
CA PRO A 104 23.43 -4.55 -26.17
C PRO A 104 22.09 -4.78 -25.47
N ALA A 105 21.09 -3.97 -25.81
CA ALA A 105 19.77 -4.03 -25.18
C ALA A 105 19.21 -5.47 -25.28
N PRO A 106 18.79 -6.11 -24.18
CA PRO A 106 18.33 -7.49 -24.19
C PRO A 106 17.22 -7.71 -25.22
N ASP A 107 17.27 -8.83 -25.94
CA ASP A 107 16.30 -9.20 -26.98
C ASP A 107 14.85 -9.12 -26.43
N PRO A 108 13.93 -8.38 -27.08
CA PRO A 108 12.52 -8.38 -26.72
C PRO A 108 11.85 -9.77 -26.87
N GLY A 109 12.38 -10.62 -27.74
CA GLY A 109 11.77 -11.90 -28.10
C GLY A 109 10.52 -11.74 -28.97
N ALA A 110 9.72 -12.81 -29.05
CA ALA A 110 8.56 -12.85 -29.92
C ALA A 110 7.49 -11.82 -29.52
N PRO A 111 6.86 -11.09 -30.48
CA PRO A 111 5.75 -10.19 -30.19
C PRO A 111 4.49 -10.98 -29.77
N LEU A 112 3.76 -10.46 -28.80
CA LEU A 112 2.55 -11.07 -28.23
C LEU A 112 1.29 -10.30 -28.66
N PRO A 113 0.26 -10.97 -29.20
CA PRO A 113 -0.91 -10.30 -29.77
C PRO A 113 -1.92 -9.77 -28.74
N TYR A 114 -1.64 -9.91 -27.44
CA TYR A 114 -2.59 -9.63 -26.35
C TYR A 114 -2.67 -8.15 -25.94
N VAL A 115 -1.55 -7.43 -26.02
CA VAL A 115 -1.42 -6.01 -25.65
C VAL A 115 -0.54 -5.31 -26.70
N ILE A 116 -0.88 -4.07 -27.05
CA ILE A 116 -0.20 -3.32 -28.12
C ILE A 116 1.31 -3.19 -27.90
N GLY A 117 2.10 -3.89 -28.74
CA GLY A 117 3.57 -3.86 -28.69
C GLY A 117 4.18 -4.61 -27.50
N LEU A 118 3.45 -5.54 -26.88
CA LEU A 118 4.00 -6.47 -25.89
C LEU A 118 4.87 -7.53 -26.59
N HIS A 119 5.96 -7.95 -25.96
CA HIS A 119 6.77 -9.09 -26.37
C HIS A 119 6.99 -10.05 -25.19
N GLU A 120 7.39 -11.29 -25.48
CA GLU A 120 7.59 -12.36 -24.49
C GLU A 120 8.51 -11.93 -23.34
N ALA A 121 9.67 -11.33 -23.63
CA ALA A 121 10.62 -10.94 -22.59
C ALA A 121 10.08 -9.84 -21.66
N TYR A 122 9.07 -9.08 -22.08
CA TYR A 122 8.46 -8.00 -21.29
C TYR A 122 7.66 -8.56 -20.10
N LEU A 123 7.34 -9.86 -20.12
CA LEU A 123 6.75 -10.62 -19.02
C LEU A 123 7.80 -11.21 -18.06
N THR A 124 9.08 -10.83 -18.19
CA THR A 124 10.16 -11.23 -17.27
C THR A 124 10.75 -10.02 -16.54
N PRO A 125 11.00 -10.09 -15.22
CA PRO A 125 11.52 -8.94 -14.46
C PRO A 125 12.98 -8.60 -14.82
N ASP A 126 13.79 -9.61 -15.21
CA ASP A 126 15.20 -9.39 -15.51
C ASP A 126 15.42 -8.68 -16.87
N TYR A 127 14.50 -8.78 -17.83
CA TYR A 127 14.51 -7.97 -19.06
C TYR A 127 14.42 -6.46 -18.77
N TRP A 128 13.65 -6.09 -17.73
CA TRP A 128 13.52 -4.72 -17.24
C TRP A 128 14.72 -4.32 -16.39
N ALA A 129 15.16 -5.18 -15.46
CA ALA A 129 16.30 -4.90 -14.59
C ALA A 129 17.63 -4.76 -15.37
N ALA A 130 17.82 -5.52 -16.45
CA ALA A 130 19.01 -5.44 -17.32
C ALA A 130 19.07 -4.16 -18.18
N ARG A 131 18.06 -3.26 -18.10
CA ARG A 131 18.03 -1.94 -18.74
C ARG A 131 18.37 -0.79 -17.78
N LEU A 132 18.74 -1.09 -16.55
CA LEU A 132 19.00 -0.09 -15.50
C LEU A 132 20.47 -0.17 -15.05
N ASP A 133 21.23 0.90 -15.26
CA ASP A 133 22.62 1.03 -14.77
C ASP A 133 22.73 0.85 -13.24
N ASN A 134 21.62 1.10 -12.54
CA ASN A 134 21.50 1.07 -11.08
C ASN A 134 20.45 0.06 -10.58
N ALA A 135 20.20 -1.03 -11.31
CA ALA A 135 19.20 -2.05 -10.99
C ALA A 135 19.23 -2.57 -9.53
N ASP A 136 20.42 -2.63 -8.93
CA ASP A 136 20.66 -3.16 -7.59
C ASP A 136 21.00 -2.07 -6.55
N ALA A 137 20.88 -0.79 -6.92
CA ALA A 137 21.03 0.32 -5.99
C ALA A 137 19.78 0.49 -5.11
N PRO A 138 19.91 0.72 -3.79
CA PRO A 138 18.77 1.03 -2.94
C PRO A 138 18.09 2.35 -3.31
N ILE A 139 16.78 2.32 -3.55
CA ILE A 139 15.92 3.49 -3.75
C ILE A 139 15.66 4.19 -2.39
N LEU A 140 15.52 3.39 -1.33
CA LEU A 140 15.49 3.80 0.07
C LEU A 140 16.20 2.76 0.94
N ASP A 141 16.97 3.20 1.93
CA ASP A 141 17.51 2.33 2.98
C ASP A 141 16.48 2.03 4.10
N ARG A 142 16.80 1.08 5.00
CA ARG A 142 15.89 0.68 6.10
C ARG A 142 15.54 1.84 7.05
N ALA A 143 16.47 2.75 7.34
CA ALA A 143 16.22 3.90 8.19
C ALA A 143 15.35 4.95 7.48
N GLN A 144 15.56 5.16 6.18
CA GLN A 144 14.72 6.03 5.35
C GLN A 144 13.30 5.48 5.19
N ILE A 145 13.14 4.17 5.00
CA ILE A 145 11.83 3.47 5.00
C ILE A 145 11.14 3.63 6.36
N ASN A 146 11.86 3.41 7.47
CA ASN A 146 11.31 3.61 8.81
C ASN A 146 10.87 5.07 9.06
N ALA A 147 11.67 6.05 8.61
CA ALA A 147 11.32 7.46 8.67
C ALA A 147 10.11 7.81 7.78
N GLN A 148 9.97 7.18 6.61
CA GLN A 148 8.78 7.32 5.77
C GLN A 148 7.54 6.74 6.43
N ASN A 149 7.63 5.55 7.04
CA ASN A 149 6.53 4.93 7.76
C ASN A 149 6.13 5.76 9.01
N ALA A 150 7.08 6.41 9.66
CA ALA A 150 6.82 7.36 10.74
C ALA A 150 6.09 8.63 10.25
N ARG A 151 6.54 9.24 9.13
CA ARG A 151 5.81 10.35 8.47
C ARG A 151 4.40 9.92 8.07
N MET A 152 4.25 8.72 7.52
CA MET A 152 2.98 8.16 7.06
C MET A 152 1.96 8.08 8.20
N ARG A 153 2.33 7.52 9.37
CA ARG A 153 1.47 7.49 10.57
C ARG A 153 1.21 8.87 11.20
N ALA A 154 2.09 9.84 11.00
CA ALA A 154 1.99 11.17 11.59
C ALA A 154 1.29 12.22 10.69
N GLN A 155 1.15 11.96 9.39
CA GLN A 155 0.73 12.97 8.40
C GLN A 155 -0.40 12.52 7.48
N ASP A 156 -0.63 11.21 7.30
CA ASP A 156 -1.70 10.70 6.43
C ASP A 156 -2.91 10.25 7.26
N SER A 157 -4.04 10.95 7.10
CA SER A 157 -5.29 10.67 7.82
C SER A 157 -5.95 9.33 7.48
N HIS A 158 -5.46 8.62 6.46
CA HIS A 158 -5.93 7.28 6.07
C HIS A 158 -5.12 6.15 6.74
N ILE A 159 -4.16 6.49 7.59
CA ILE A 159 -3.30 5.57 8.33
C ILE A 159 -3.54 5.79 9.83
N GLN A 160 -3.69 4.70 10.58
CA GLN A 160 -4.12 4.74 11.99
C GLN A 160 -3.16 3.94 12.87
N ASP A 161 -2.46 4.59 13.80
CA ASP A 161 -1.67 3.87 14.80
C ASP A 161 -2.58 3.34 15.92
N ILE A 162 -3.06 2.11 15.76
CA ILE A 162 -3.91 1.43 16.75
C ILE A 162 -3.23 1.20 18.11
N ALA A 163 -1.89 1.32 18.21
CA ALA A 163 -1.22 1.29 19.51
C ALA A 163 -1.50 2.56 20.32
N THR A 164 -1.62 3.71 19.65
CA THR A 164 -1.88 5.03 20.27
C THR A 164 -3.36 5.35 20.50
N LEU A 165 -4.29 4.48 20.10
CA LEU A 165 -5.72 4.67 20.35
C LEU A 165 -6.00 4.91 21.84
N PRO A 166 -6.84 5.93 22.19
CA PRO A 166 -7.28 6.19 23.55
C PRO A 166 -7.86 4.96 24.25
N ALA A 167 -7.69 4.89 25.57
CA ALA A 167 -8.26 3.82 26.40
C ALA A 167 -9.80 3.84 26.46
N GLN A 168 -10.42 4.97 26.10
CA GLN A 168 -11.85 5.15 25.91
C GLN A 168 -12.08 6.03 24.68
N LEU A 169 -12.93 5.57 23.76
CA LEU A 169 -13.45 6.34 22.63
C LEU A 169 -14.88 6.79 22.95
N SER A 170 -15.23 8.03 22.64
CA SER A 170 -16.62 8.49 22.81
C SER A 170 -17.55 7.79 21.81
N ALA A 171 -18.81 7.63 22.20
CA ALA A 171 -19.85 7.07 21.34
C ALA A 171 -19.95 7.78 19.97
N THR A 172 -19.73 9.10 19.95
CA THR A 172 -19.72 9.91 18.73
C THR A 172 -18.59 9.50 17.78
N GLN A 173 -17.35 9.36 18.27
CA GLN A 173 -16.22 8.93 17.41
C GLN A 173 -16.48 7.56 16.78
N VAL A 174 -17.04 6.62 17.55
CA VAL A 174 -17.36 5.28 17.06
C VAL A 174 -18.49 5.34 16.03
N ARG A 175 -19.61 6.02 16.33
CA ARG A 175 -20.74 6.21 15.39
C ARG A 175 -20.31 6.92 14.11
N ASP A 176 -19.55 8.01 14.20
CA ASP A 176 -19.05 8.77 13.05
C ASP A 176 -18.17 7.89 12.15
N SER A 177 -17.30 7.05 12.75
CA SER A 177 -16.45 6.12 11.98
C SER A 177 -17.25 5.04 11.26
N ILE A 178 -18.31 4.50 11.89
CA ILE A 178 -19.20 3.52 11.28
C ILE A 178 -20.02 4.15 10.15
N VAL A 179 -20.60 5.34 10.38
CA VAL A 179 -21.45 6.05 9.41
C VAL A 179 -20.65 6.61 8.22
N ALA A 180 -19.40 7.01 8.43
CA ALA A 180 -18.52 7.47 7.36
C ALA A 180 -18.21 6.36 6.33
N LEU A 181 -18.16 5.10 6.77
CA LEU A 181 -18.02 3.93 5.90
C LEU A 181 -19.39 3.42 5.39
N SER A 182 -20.31 3.15 6.32
CA SER A 182 -21.58 2.45 6.11
C SER A 182 -22.66 3.34 5.45
N SER A 183 -22.25 4.16 4.49
CA SER A 183 -23.09 5.12 3.79
C SER A 183 -23.69 4.50 2.54
N TRP A 184 -25.01 4.26 2.55
CA TRP A 184 -25.67 3.51 1.48
C TRP A 184 -25.52 4.24 0.12
N PRO A 185 -24.97 3.58 -0.93
CA PRO A 185 -24.77 4.20 -2.23
C PRO A 185 -26.06 4.81 -2.82
N LYS A 186 -25.99 6.05 -3.30
CA LYS A 186 -27.15 6.78 -3.86
C LYS A 186 -27.65 6.25 -5.20
N ARG A 187 -26.86 5.39 -5.85
CA ARG A 187 -27.18 4.69 -7.10
C ARG A 187 -28.11 3.51 -6.83
N ALA A 188 -28.82 3.04 -7.85
CA ALA A 188 -29.46 1.72 -7.78
C ALA A 188 -28.41 0.63 -7.52
N LEU A 189 -28.78 -0.37 -6.73
CA LEU A 189 -27.97 -1.55 -6.45
C LEU A 189 -28.77 -2.81 -6.75
N TYR A 190 -28.07 -3.83 -7.25
CA TYR A 190 -28.63 -5.11 -7.66
C TYR A 190 -27.95 -6.26 -6.91
N ASP A 191 -28.66 -7.37 -6.72
CA ASP A 191 -28.09 -8.63 -6.23
C ASP A 191 -27.39 -9.43 -7.36
N GLN A 192 -26.85 -10.61 -7.03
CA GLN A 192 -26.20 -11.50 -8.01
C GLN A 192 -27.14 -12.03 -9.11
N LYS A 193 -28.47 -11.85 -8.97
CA LYS A 193 -29.49 -12.26 -9.95
C LYS A 193 -30.00 -11.07 -10.76
N GLY A 194 -29.41 -9.88 -10.59
CA GLY A 194 -29.84 -8.65 -11.25
C GLY A 194 -31.10 -8.00 -10.65
N GLN A 195 -31.58 -8.48 -9.50
CA GLN A 195 -32.77 -7.94 -8.83
C GLN A 195 -32.38 -6.72 -7.99
N ALA A 196 -33.16 -5.64 -8.07
CA ALA A 196 -32.89 -4.44 -7.27
C ALA A 196 -33.02 -4.74 -5.78
N ILE A 197 -32.07 -4.24 -4.96
CA ILE A 197 -32.04 -4.50 -3.51
C ILE A 197 -33.30 -3.94 -2.85
N ALA A 198 -34.14 -4.84 -2.32
CA ALA A 198 -35.43 -4.49 -1.74
C ALA A 198 -35.27 -3.56 -0.51
N PRO A 199 -36.15 -2.56 -0.31
CA PRO A 199 -36.06 -1.63 0.83
C PRO A 199 -36.01 -2.32 2.20
N GLY A 200 -36.72 -3.43 2.39
CA GLY A 200 -36.67 -4.21 3.63
C GLY A 200 -35.32 -4.90 3.88
N LEU A 201 -34.66 -5.40 2.82
CA LEU A 201 -33.31 -5.97 2.92
C LEU A 201 -32.27 -4.88 3.22
N ARG A 202 -32.39 -3.71 2.58
CA ARG A 202 -31.61 -2.53 2.94
C ARG A 202 -31.77 -2.17 4.41
N ALA A 203 -33.01 -2.02 4.88
CA ALA A 203 -33.30 -1.62 6.26
C ALA A 203 -32.76 -2.64 7.28
N ALA A 204 -32.81 -3.94 6.98
CA ALA A 204 -32.19 -4.97 7.83
C ALA A 204 -30.66 -4.85 7.90
N ILE A 205 -29.99 -4.60 6.76
CA ILE A 205 -28.54 -4.39 6.69
C ILE A 205 -28.12 -3.11 7.43
N GLU A 206 -28.88 -2.02 7.31
CA GLU A 206 -28.65 -0.78 8.05
C GLU A 206 -28.92 -0.94 9.55
N ALA A 207 -29.94 -1.72 9.95
CA ALA A 207 -30.21 -2.04 11.35
C ALA A 207 -29.12 -2.90 12.01
N HIS A 208 -28.45 -3.78 11.26
CA HIS A 208 -27.33 -4.57 11.76
C HIS A 208 -26.12 -3.73 12.21
N LEU A 209 -26.03 -2.46 11.79
CA LEU A 209 -25.00 -1.52 12.26
C LEU A 209 -25.08 -1.26 13.78
N GLY A 210 -26.27 -1.41 14.40
CA GLY A 210 -26.44 -1.32 15.85
C GLY A 210 -26.01 0.02 16.47
N LEU A 211 -26.16 1.12 15.74
CA LEU A 211 -25.65 2.44 16.15
C LEU A 211 -26.22 2.91 17.51
N ASP A 212 -27.47 2.57 17.82
CA ASP A 212 -28.10 2.93 19.10
C ASP A 212 -27.47 2.19 20.29
N ALA A 213 -26.96 0.97 20.06
CA ALA A 213 -26.31 0.15 21.07
C ALA A 213 -24.86 0.58 21.40
N VAL A 214 -24.27 1.54 20.67
CA VAL A 214 -22.92 2.07 20.94
C VAL A 214 -22.91 2.75 22.33
N PRO A 215 -22.14 2.24 23.32
CA PRO A 215 -22.08 2.81 24.66
C PRO A 215 -21.47 4.22 24.69
N ALA A 216 -21.79 4.99 25.74
CA ALA A 216 -21.31 6.37 25.91
C ALA A 216 -19.77 6.51 25.84
N GLN A 217 -19.06 5.52 26.36
CA GLN A 217 -17.61 5.34 26.24
C GLN A 217 -17.32 3.89 25.85
N VAL A 218 -16.38 3.71 24.92
CA VAL A 218 -15.99 2.42 24.35
C VAL A 218 -14.52 2.18 24.63
N ALA A 219 -14.21 1.15 25.41
CA ALA A 219 -12.85 0.65 25.56
C ALA A 219 -12.51 -0.26 24.36
N PRO A 220 -11.52 0.07 23.51
CA PRO A 220 -11.17 -0.80 22.39
C PRO A 220 -10.61 -2.13 22.90
N SER A 221 -11.15 -3.25 22.39
CA SER A 221 -10.57 -4.57 22.62
C SER A 221 -9.66 -4.95 21.45
N TYR A 222 -8.64 -5.78 21.66
CA TYR A 222 -7.60 -6.03 20.67
C TYR A 222 -7.65 -7.48 20.19
N GLY A 223 -7.26 -7.72 18.94
CA GLY A 223 -7.20 -9.06 18.38
C GLY A 223 -6.25 -9.20 17.20
N LEU A 224 -5.93 -10.44 16.88
CA LEU A 224 -5.24 -10.82 15.64
C LEU A 224 -6.22 -11.48 14.68
N VAL A 225 -6.06 -11.18 13.40
CA VAL A 225 -6.75 -11.87 12.32
C VAL A 225 -6.14 -13.27 12.15
N VAL A 226 -6.97 -14.31 12.07
CA VAL A 226 -6.52 -15.73 12.07
C VAL A 226 -6.59 -16.41 10.70
N LYS A 227 -7.39 -15.85 9.79
CA LYS A 227 -7.59 -16.31 8.41
C LYS A 227 -7.72 -15.08 7.51
N ARG A 228 -7.41 -15.21 6.22
CA ARG A 228 -7.71 -14.18 5.23
C ARG A 228 -9.21 -13.83 5.31
N ALA A 229 -9.54 -12.55 5.44
CA ALA A 229 -10.89 -12.14 5.81
C ALA A 229 -11.27 -10.79 5.20
N ALA A 230 -12.49 -10.72 4.66
CA ALA A 230 -13.04 -9.53 4.04
C ALA A 230 -13.34 -8.42 5.06
N LEU A 231 -12.89 -7.21 4.73
CA LEU A 231 -13.39 -5.95 5.24
C LEU A 231 -14.57 -5.48 4.37
N ARG A 232 -15.68 -5.14 5.01
CA ARG A 232 -16.96 -4.82 4.37
C ARG A 232 -17.46 -3.43 4.74
N THR A 233 -18.18 -2.79 3.81
CA THR A 233 -18.89 -1.51 4.02
C THR A 233 -20.00 -1.65 5.05
N PHE A 234 -20.65 -2.83 5.09
CA PHE A 234 -21.76 -3.18 5.98
C PHE A 234 -21.56 -4.58 6.58
N PRO A 235 -22.14 -4.90 7.75
CA PRO A 235 -22.04 -6.21 8.40
C PRO A 235 -22.91 -7.27 7.69
N THR A 236 -22.51 -7.64 6.46
CA THR A 236 -23.25 -8.60 5.62
C THR A 236 -22.37 -9.28 4.56
N ARG A 237 -22.70 -10.54 4.26
CA ARG A 237 -22.19 -11.31 3.11
C ARG A 237 -22.93 -11.01 1.80
N GLN A 238 -23.97 -10.17 1.84
CA GLN A 238 -24.67 -9.74 0.63
C GLN A 238 -23.71 -8.98 -0.29
N ARG A 239 -23.39 -9.55 -1.46
CA ARG A 239 -22.71 -8.85 -2.55
C ARG A 239 -23.73 -7.98 -3.30
N VAL A 240 -23.35 -6.76 -3.68
CA VAL A 240 -24.24 -5.80 -4.37
C VAL A 240 -23.53 -5.08 -5.51
N PHE A 241 -24.23 -4.89 -6.64
CA PHE A 241 -23.62 -4.43 -7.89
C PHE A 241 -24.27 -3.16 -8.42
N SER A 242 -23.53 -2.36 -9.19
CA SER A 242 -24.05 -1.11 -9.78
C SER A 242 -24.73 -1.31 -11.14
N THR A 243 -24.59 -2.50 -11.73
CA THR A 243 -25.01 -2.83 -13.09
C THR A 243 -25.53 -4.27 -13.09
N VAL A 244 -26.60 -4.55 -13.81
CA VAL A 244 -27.14 -5.91 -13.95
C VAL A 244 -26.19 -6.76 -14.80
N GLY A 245 -25.83 -7.95 -14.33
CA GLY A 245 -24.94 -8.89 -15.02
C GLY A 245 -23.44 -8.71 -14.73
N ASP A 246 -22.98 -7.51 -14.38
CA ASP A 246 -21.64 -7.29 -13.84
C ASP A 246 -21.60 -7.71 -12.37
N THR A 247 -20.87 -8.78 -12.06
CA THR A 247 -20.71 -9.32 -10.70
C THR A 247 -19.27 -9.40 -10.21
N ASP A 248 -18.33 -8.76 -10.94
CA ASP A 248 -16.91 -8.69 -10.57
C ASP A 248 -16.61 -7.56 -9.55
N ILE A 249 -17.48 -6.55 -9.43
CA ILE A 249 -17.29 -5.42 -8.51
C ILE A 249 -18.43 -5.32 -7.48
N ASP A 250 -18.31 -6.09 -6.41
CA ASP A 250 -19.16 -5.97 -5.21
C ASP A 250 -18.89 -4.64 -4.48
N ARG A 251 -19.91 -3.78 -4.42
CA ARG A 251 -19.84 -2.44 -3.81
C ARG A 251 -19.92 -2.45 -2.29
N PHE A 252 -20.06 -3.61 -1.65
CA PHE A 252 -19.89 -3.78 -0.20
C PHE A 252 -18.55 -4.42 0.19
N GLN A 253 -17.67 -4.70 -0.78
CA GLN A 253 -16.31 -5.19 -0.54
C GLN A 253 -15.30 -4.03 -0.53
N GLU A 254 -14.51 -3.93 0.55
CA GLU A 254 -13.54 -2.84 0.78
C GLU A 254 -12.09 -3.32 0.63
N SER A 255 -11.73 -4.41 1.32
CA SER A 255 -10.35 -4.91 1.45
C SER A 255 -10.36 -6.35 1.99
N ALA A 256 -9.20 -6.98 2.06
CA ALA A 256 -8.94 -8.06 3.02
C ALA A 256 -8.06 -7.55 4.19
N LEU A 257 -8.01 -8.33 5.27
CA LEU A 257 -6.90 -8.43 6.22
C LEU A 257 -6.38 -9.88 6.24
N PHE A 258 -5.12 -10.06 6.62
CA PHE A 258 -4.38 -11.32 6.50
C PHE A 258 -4.00 -11.92 7.87
N PRO A 259 -3.64 -13.21 7.96
CA PRO A 259 -3.23 -13.85 9.21
C PRO A 259 -2.10 -13.08 9.92
N GLY A 260 -2.33 -12.67 11.16
CA GLY A 260 -1.39 -11.87 11.96
C GLY A 260 -1.49 -10.35 11.82
N ASP A 261 -2.34 -9.83 10.93
CA ASP A 261 -2.72 -8.41 10.95
C ASP A 261 -3.46 -8.09 12.27
N LYS A 262 -3.22 -6.88 12.78
CA LYS A 262 -3.64 -6.44 14.12
C LYS A 262 -4.86 -5.53 14.02
N VAL A 263 -5.84 -5.76 14.90
CA VAL A 263 -7.08 -4.98 14.95
C VAL A 263 -7.39 -4.49 16.36
N ALA A 264 -7.98 -3.29 16.42
CA ALA A 264 -8.71 -2.78 17.58
C ALA A 264 -10.21 -2.81 17.27
N VAL A 265 -10.94 -3.69 17.96
CA VAL A 265 -12.40 -3.86 17.88
C VAL A 265 -13.06 -2.79 18.74
N VAL A 266 -13.92 -1.97 18.12
CA VAL A 266 -14.61 -0.85 18.78
C VAL A 266 -16.14 -0.97 18.75
N HIS A 267 -16.71 -1.83 17.91
CA HIS A 267 -18.15 -2.09 17.92
C HIS A 267 -18.47 -3.51 17.40
N ARG A 268 -19.71 -3.96 17.59
CA ARG A 268 -20.22 -5.26 17.16
C ARG A 268 -21.62 -5.11 16.57
N SER A 269 -21.93 -5.88 15.52
CA SER A 269 -23.28 -5.89 14.92
C SER A 269 -24.34 -6.40 15.89
N THR A 270 -25.60 -6.06 15.64
CA THR A 270 -26.73 -6.49 16.51
C THR A 270 -26.90 -8.01 16.55
N ASP A 271 -26.55 -8.72 15.47
CA ASP A 271 -26.55 -10.18 15.38
C ASP A 271 -25.28 -10.83 15.97
N GLY A 272 -24.33 -10.02 16.47
CA GLY A 272 -23.07 -10.46 17.06
C GLY A 272 -22.02 -11.03 16.09
N ARG A 273 -22.35 -11.23 14.81
CA ARG A 273 -21.51 -11.94 13.82
C ARG A 273 -20.40 -11.08 13.21
N TRP A 274 -20.49 -9.76 13.32
CA TRP A 274 -19.52 -8.82 12.77
C TRP A 274 -18.94 -7.89 13.83
N LEU A 275 -17.69 -7.51 13.64
CA LEU A 275 -16.95 -6.55 14.45
C LEU A 275 -16.63 -5.33 13.58
N PHE A 276 -16.83 -4.12 14.08
CA PHE A 276 -16.22 -2.95 13.48
C PHE A 276 -14.83 -2.77 14.07
N VAL A 277 -13.81 -2.79 13.20
CA VAL A 277 -12.40 -2.76 13.57
C VAL A 277 -11.68 -1.56 12.98
N HIS A 278 -10.75 -1.02 13.76
CA HIS A 278 -9.64 -0.20 13.25
C HIS A 278 -8.42 -1.10 13.02
N SER A 279 -7.74 -0.88 11.90
CA SER A 279 -6.45 -1.48 11.52
C SER A 279 -5.52 -0.38 10.98
N GLU A 280 -4.24 -0.68 10.79
CA GLU A 280 -3.24 0.33 10.39
C GLU A 280 -3.61 1.09 9.09
N ARG A 281 -4.30 0.42 8.15
CA ARG A 281 -4.64 0.99 6.83
C ARG A 281 -6.13 1.19 6.59
N TYR A 282 -7.02 0.71 7.47
CA TYR A 282 -8.47 0.72 7.23
C TYR A 282 -9.32 0.65 8.50
N SER A 283 -10.58 1.10 8.40
CA SER A 283 -11.63 0.92 9.40
C SER A 283 -12.88 0.32 8.75
N ALA A 284 -13.30 -0.87 9.16
CA ALA A 284 -14.42 -1.58 8.51
C ALA A 284 -15.03 -2.72 9.33
N TRP A 285 -16.11 -3.31 8.81
CA TRP A 285 -16.72 -4.52 9.33
C TRP A 285 -15.95 -5.77 8.91
N ILE A 286 -15.63 -6.64 9.87
CA ILE A 286 -15.00 -7.97 9.68
C ILE A 286 -15.79 -9.05 10.42
N GLU A 287 -15.74 -10.30 9.97
CA GLU A 287 -16.45 -11.40 10.64
C GLU A 287 -15.83 -11.75 12.00
N ALA A 288 -16.67 -11.97 13.01
CA ALA A 288 -16.26 -12.22 14.40
C ALA A 288 -15.63 -13.61 14.65
N ASP A 289 -15.57 -14.46 13.62
CA ASP A 289 -14.82 -15.72 13.60
C ASP A 289 -13.41 -15.59 12.98
N ALA A 290 -13.15 -14.49 12.26
CA ALA A 290 -11.85 -14.19 11.66
C ALA A 290 -10.88 -13.49 12.62
N VAL A 291 -11.37 -12.98 13.75
CA VAL A 291 -10.58 -12.29 14.77
C VAL A 291 -10.56 -13.12 16.05
N ALA A 292 -9.37 -13.31 16.62
CA ALA A 292 -9.18 -13.88 17.95
C ALA A 292 -8.71 -12.79 18.93
N SER A 293 -9.44 -12.63 20.04
CA SER A 293 -9.23 -11.55 21.00
C SER A 293 -8.12 -11.86 21.99
N GLY A 294 -7.22 -10.90 22.21
CA GLY A 294 -6.12 -10.99 23.17
C GLY A 294 -5.93 -9.68 23.92
N ASP A 295 -5.01 -9.67 24.89
CA ASP A 295 -4.62 -8.42 25.54
C ASP A 295 -3.84 -7.51 24.57
N LYS A 296 -3.83 -6.21 24.86
CA LYS A 296 -3.21 -5.19 24.00
C LYS A 296 -1.69 -5.43 23.80
N ALA A 297 -0.98 -5.96 24.80
CA ALA A 297 0.46 -6.18 24.70
C ALA A 297 0.81 -7.39 23.83
N THR A 298 0.12 -8.52 23.99
CA THR A 298 0.29 -9.72 23.14
C THR A 298 -0.08 -9.42 21.68
N VAL A 299 -1.23 -8.78 21.44
CA VAL A 299 -1.70 -8.47 20.08
C VAL A 299 -0.74 -7.52 19.36
N LEU A 300 -0.33 -6.42 20.00
CA LEU A 300 0.57 -5.45 19.36
C LEU A 300 2.02 -5.95 19.28
N GLY A 301 2.45 -6.76 20.24
CA GLY A 301 3.78 -7.38 20.27
C GLY A 301 3.98 -8.53 19.27
N TYR A 302 2.90 -9.09 18.72
CA TYR A 302 2.97 -10.22 17.78
C TYR A 302 3.86 -9.92 16.55
N GLY A 303 4.97 -10.65 16.44
CA GLY A 303 5.98 -10.48 15.37
C GLY A 303 6.88 -9.24 15.50
N ALA A 304 6.76 -8.45 16.57
CA ALA A 304 7.53 -7.21 16.77
C ALA A 304 8.95 -7.46 17.31
N LYS A 305 9.25 -8.67 17.80
CA LYS A 305 10.55 -9.09 18.35
C LYS A 305 10.87 -10.53 17.93
N GLY A 306 12.13 -10.92 18.09
CA GLY A 306 12.61 -12.26 17.73
C GLY A 306 12.85 -12.43 16.22
N PRO A 307 13.30 -13.62 15.77
CA PRO A 307 13.45 -13.94 14.36
C PRO A 307 12.07 -14.07 13.69
N TYR A 308 12.02 -13.82 12.39
CA TYR A 308 10.78 -13.79 11.61
C TYR A 308 10.99 -14.20 10.16
N ARG A 309 9.89 -14.41 9.42
CA ARG A 309 9.87 -14.44 7.96
C ARG A 309 8.97 -13.33 7.42
N ILE A 310 9.34 -12.77 6.28
CA ILE A 310 8.46 -11.98 5.41
C ILE A 310 8.08 -12.83 4.21
N VAL A 311 6.79 -12.86 3.86
CA VAL A 311 6.32 -13.54 2.63
C VAL A 311 6.71 -12.74 1.40
N THR A 312 7.39 -13.39 0.45
CA THR A 312 7.87 -12.81 -0.82
C THR A 312 7.43 -13.62 -2.04
N ALA A 313 6.53 -14.60 -1.86
CA ALA A 313 5.61 -15.10 -2.88
C ALA A 313 4.49 -14.07 -3.11
N ALA A 314 3.80 -14.13 -4.25
CA ALA A 314 2.50 -13.48 -4.41
C ALA A 314 1.48 -14.06 -3.41
N THR A 315 1.43 -15.39 -3.32
CA THR A 315 0.69 -16.13 -2.30
C THR A 315 1.53 -17.33 -1.85
N ALA A 316 1.74 -17.49 -0.54
CA ALA A 316 2.36 -18.64 0.09
C ALA A 316 1.34 -19.45 0.91
N HIS A 317 1.68 -20.69 1.27
CA HIS A 317 0.84 -21.56 2.09
C HIS A 317 1.65 -22.27 3.18
N THR A 318 1.04 -22.49 4.35
CA THR A 318 1.55 -23.47 5.31
C THR A 318 1.43 -24.90 4.79
N ALA A 319 2.13 -25.84 5.45
CA ALA A 319 1.96 -27.27 5.20
C ALA A 319 0.51 -27.73 5.46
N TYR A 320 0.13 -28.85 4.85
CA TYR A 320 -1.08 -29.56 5.20
C TYR A 320 -0.86 -30.38 6.48
N THR A 321 -1.73 -30.18 7.46
CA THR A 321 -1.84 -30.98 8.70
C THR A 321 -3.31 -31.29 8.98
N PRO A 322 -3.70 -32.55 9.23
CA PRO A 322 -5.02 -32.88 9.78
C PRO A 322 -5.13 -32.64 11.30
N GLU A 323 -4.02 -32.56 12.03
CA GLU A 323 -3.96 -32.42 13.50
C GLU A 323 -4.35 -31.01 13.99
N GLU A 324 -4.03 -29.96 13.24
CA GLU A 324 -4.51 -28.59 13.50
C GLU A 324 -5.05 -27.95 12.21
N PRO A 325 -6.32 -28.24 11.84
CA PRO A 325 -6.93 -27.71 10.62
C PRO A 325 -6.94 -26.19 10.53
N ARG A 326 -6.86 -25.46 11.66
CA ARG A 326 -6.88 -23.99 11.69
C ARG A 326 -5.60 -23.35 11.12
N VAL A 327 -4.51 -24.11 10.99
CA VAL A 327 -3.24 -23.66 10.37
C VAL A 327 -2.84 -24.50 9.15
N SER A 328 -3.76 -25.33 8.64
CA SER A 328 -3.52 -26.29 7.56
C SER A 328 -3.76 -25.67 6.19
N ARG A 329 -2.72 -25.63 5.33
CA ARG A 329 -2.76 -24.91 4.02
C ARG A 329 -3.32 -23.49 4.14
N LEU A 330 -2.98 -22.78 5.22
CA LEU A 330 -3.42 -21.40 5.42
C LEU A 330 -2.74 -20.50 4.38
N GLN A 331 -3.52 -19.74 3.62
CA GLN A 331 -3.03 -18.72 2.69
C GLN A 331 -2.31 -17.60 3.46
N LEU A 332 -1.16 -17.20 2.93
CA LEU A 332 -0.27 -16.18 3.47
C LEU A 332 0.14 -15.24 2.33
N ASP A 333 -0.41 -14.03 2.36
CA ASP A 333 -0.31 -13.01 1.32
C ASP A 333 1.04 -12.24 1.36
N MET A 334 1.41 -11.54 0.29
CA MET A 334 2.74 -10.92 0.19
C MET A 334 2.97 -9.83 1.27
N GLY A 335 4.15 -9.85 1.87
CA GLY A 335 4.50 -8.95 2.97
C GLY A 335 3.84 -9.28 4.31
N VAL A 336 3.13 -10.41 4.45
CA VAL A 336 2.77 -10.97 5.76
C VAL A 336 4.05 -11.28 6.54
N ARG A 337 4.06 -10.93 7.84
CA ARG A 337 5.20 -11.06 8.75
C ARG A 337 4.90 -12.11 9.82
N LEU A 338 5.70 -13.17 9.85
CA LEU A 338 5.49 -14.36 10.65
C LEU A 338 6.60 -14.51 11.70
N PRO A 339 6.30 -14.57 13.02
CA PRO A 339 7.30 -14.90 14.03
C PRO A 339 7.83 -16.33 13.81
N VAL A 340 9.13 -16.55 14.00
CA VAL A 340 9.76 -17.86 13.90
C VAL A 340 10.09 -18.39 15.30
N LEU A 341 9.70 -19.63 15.57
CA LEU A 341 10.10 -20.37 16.77
C LEU A 341 11.45 -21.05 16.48
N ALA A 342 12.53 -20.28 16.54
CA ALA A 342 13.86 -20.73 16.11
C ALA A 342 14.42 -21.87 16.96
N ASP A 343 14.15 -21.85 18.27
CA ASP A 343 14.62 -22.84 19.25
C ASP A 343 13.66 -24.05 19.41
N TRP A 344 12.87 -24.35 18.37
CA TRP A 344 11.94 -25.48 18.39
C TRP A 344 12.72 -26.82 18.49
N PRO A 345 12.38 -27.74 19.43
CA PRO A 345 13.13 -28.97 19.62
C PRO A 345 13.13 -29.85 18.36
N SER A 346 14.32 -30.24 17.89
CA SER A 346 14.51 -30.96 16.62
C SER A 346 13.86 -32.34 16.56
N ALA A 347 13.58 -32.95 17.72
CA ALA A 347 12.87 -34.22 17.84
C ALA A 347 11.33 -34.07 17.92
N GLU A 348 10.81 -32.86 18.18
CA GLU A 348 9.37 -32.63 18.34
C GLU A 348 8.71 -32.33 16.99
N PRO A 349 7.71 -33.12 16.55
CA PRO A 349 6.96 -32.80 15.34
C PRO A 349 6.01 -31.62 15.58
N VAL A 350 5.93 -30.72 14.61
CA VAL A 350 4.89 -29.69 14.55
C VAL A 350 3.72 -30.29 13.80
N ASN A 351 2.60 -30.50 14.50
CA ASN A 351 1.33 -30.99 13.96
C ASN A 351 1.53 -32.20 13.02
N GLY A 352 2.06 -33.29 13.59
CA GLY A 352 2.34 -34.55 12.87
C GLY A 352 3.67 -34.60 12.08
N GLN A 353 4.28 -33.45 11.71
CA GLN A 353 5.41 -33.40 10.79
C GLN A 353 6.72 -32.87 11.43
N GLN A 354 7.87 -33.48 11.11
CA GLN A 354 9.18 -32.94 11.49
C GLN A 354 9.53 -31.64 10.74
N ALA A 355 10.13 -30.67 11.44
CA ALA A 355 10.39 -29.34 10.92
C ALA A 355 11.61 -29.19 9.97
N HIS A 356 12.36 -30.26 9.69
CA HIS A 356 13.69 -30.18 9.05
C HIS A 356 13.71 -29.47 7.67
N ALA A 357 12.63 -29.61 6.88
CA ALA A 357 12.46 -28.98 5.56
C ALA A 357 11.63 -27.67 5.58
N SER A 358 11.34 -27.15 6.78
CA SER A 358 10.40 -26.05 7.00
C SER A 358 10.99 -24.95 7.90
N TRP A 359 10.24 -23.87 8.06
CA TRP A 359 10.34 -22.94 9.18
C TRP A 359 9.21 -23.26 10.16
N VAL A 360 9.50 -23.34 11.46
CA VAL A 360 8.44 -23.34 12.47
C VAL A 360 8.01 -21.89 12.68
N VAL A 361 6.86 -21.53 12.11
CA VAL A 361 6.26 -20.21 12.31
C VAL A 361 5.20 -20.29 13.39
N GLN A 362 5.03 -19.18 14.11
CA GLN A 362 3.89 -19.00 15.00
C GLN A 362 2.73 -18.38 14.22
N LEU A 363 1.51 -18.85 14.44
CA LEU A 363 0.28 -18.29 13.87
C LEU A 363 -0.79 -18.07 14.94
N PRO A 364 -1.64 -17.03 14.81
CA PRO A 364 -2.79 -16.83 15.66
C PRO A 364 -3.92 -17.77 15.24
N VAL A 365 -4.47 -18.51 16.21
CA VAL A 365 -5.72 -19.26 16.05
C VAL A 365 -6.77 -18.76 17.02
N ARG A 366 -8.03 -18.92 16.64
CA ARG A 366 -9.19 -18.58 17.46
C ARG A 366 -9.67 -19.82 18.20
N GLU A 367 -9.74 -19.74 19.52
CA GLU A 367 -10.40 -20.76 20.34
C GLU A 367 -11.93 -20.61 20.29
N ALA A 368 -12.66 -21.62 20.77
CA ALA A 368 -14.13 -21.64 20.70
C ALA A 368 -14.76 -20.42 21.42
N ASP A 369 -14.20 -20.04 22.57
CA ASP A 369 -14.57 -18.86 23.35
C ASP A 369 -14.17 -17.51 22.71
N GLY A 370 -13.45 -17.54 21.58
CA GLY A 370 -12.99 -16.36 20.86
C GLY A 370 -11.65 -15.79 21.32
N ARG A 371 -10.99 -16.38 22.32
CA ARG A 371 -9.64 -15.97 22.72
C ARG A 371 -8.59 -16.33 21.67
N LEU A 372 -7.54 -15.52 21.64
CA LEU A 372 -6.31 -15.75 20.93
C LEU A 372 -5.50 -16.88 21.59
N LYS A 373 -5.15 -17.89 20.80
CA LYS A 373 -4.07 -18.83 21.08
C LYS A 373 -3.02 -18.68 19.97
N LEU A 374 -1.75 -18.84 20.32
CA LEU A 374 -0.65 -18.83 19.37
C LEU A 374 -0.18 -20.28 19.17
N MET A 375 -0.23 -20.78 17.94
CA MET A 375 0.10 -22.17 17.58
C MET A 375 1.34 -22.24 16.69
N PRO A 376 2.17 -23.30 16.80
CA PRO A 376 3.20 -23.60 15.82
C PRO A 376 2.55 -24.12 14.52
N ALA A 377 3.14 -23.76 13.39
CA ALA A 377 2.81 -24.29 12.08
C ALA A 377 4.08 -24.43 11.23
N LEU A 378 4.09 -25.34 10.27
CA LEU A 378 5.19 -25.47 9.32
C LEU A 378 4.93 -24.62 8.08
N LEU A 379 5.88 -23.73 7.78
CA LEU A 379 5.98 -23.05 6.49
C LEU A 379 7.10 -23.71 5.68
N PRO A 380 6.82 -24.46 4.61
CA PRO A 380 7.85 -25.17 3.85
C PRO A 380 8.94 -24.24 3.32
N ARG A 381 10.20 -24.66 3.32
CA ARG A 381 11.34 -23.83 2.82
C ARG A 381 11.29 -23.55 1.31
N SER A 382 10.44 -24.26 0.57
CA SER A 382 10.10 -24.00 -0.83
C SER A 382 9.10 -22.86 -1.04
N GLN A 383 8.55 -22.27 0.04
CA GLN A 383 7.72 -21.06 -0.05
C GLN A 383 8.60 -19.81 -0.03
N ASP A 384 8.47 -18.98 -1.06
CA ASP A 384 9.24 -17.74 -1.20
C ASP A 384 9.04 -16.83 0.02
N THR A 385 10.11 -16.70 0.79
CA THR A 385 10.17 -15.91 2.02
C THR A 385 11.58 -15.35 2.24
N ALA A 386 11.67 -14.21 2.93
CA ALA A 386 12.92 -13.61 3.38
C ALA A 386 13.00 -13.60 4.93
N ALA A 387 14.22 -13.48 5.49
CA ALA A 387 14.46 -13.43 6.94
C ALA A 387 14.30 -12.01 7.55
N ASP A 388 14.32 -10.99 6.69
CA ASP A 388 13.96 -9.59 6.97
C ASP A 388 13.12 -9.09 5.77
N TYR A 389 12.67 -7.84 5.77
CA TYR A 389 12.10 -7.27 4.55
C TYR A 389 13.18 -7.09 3.48
N LEU A 390 12.83 -7.25 2.21
CA LEU A 390 13.78 -7.10 1.10
C LEU A 390 14.41 -5.68 1.07
N PRO A 391 15.67 -5.53 0.60
CA PRO A 391 16.22 -4.24 0.19
C PRO A 391 15.38 -3.65 -0.94
N LEU A 392 14.99 -2.38 -0.85
CA LEU A 392 14.22 -1.73 -1.91
C LEU A 392 15.13 -1.31 -3.06
N THR A 393 15.39 -2.22 -4.00
CA THR A 393 16.12 -1.96 -5.26
C THR A 393 15.17 -2.12 -6.46
N PRO A 394 15.44 -1.47 -7.61
CA PRO A 394 14.63 -1.66 -8.82
C PRO A 394 14.49 -3.13 -9.25
N ARG A 395 15.57 -3.92 -9.21
CA ARG A 395 15.55 -5.36 -9.55
C ARG A 395 14.59 -6.12 -8.64
N LEU A 396 14.73 -5.97 -7.32
CA LEU A 396 13.88 -6.71 -6.38
C LEU A 396 12.42 -6.25 -6.50
N LEU A 397 12.17 -4.96 -6.73
CA LEU A 397 10.83 -4.43 -6.94
C LEU A 397 10.13 -5.01 -8.18
N LEU A 398 10.86 -5.15 -9.29
CA LEU A 398 10.42 -5.88 -10.48
C LEU A 398 10.19 -7.36 -10.16
N GLN A 399 11.15 -8.02 -9.50
CA GLN A 399 11.04 -9.44 -9.14
C GLN A 399 9.92 -9.75 -8.12
N GLN A 400 9.39 -8.76 -7.39
CA GLN A 400 8.18 -8.93 -6.57
C GLN A 400 6.90 -8.68 -7.38
N SER A 401 6.84 -7.62 -8.20
CA SER A 401 5.62 -7.30 -8.95
C SER A 401 5.27 -8.31 -10.04
N PHE A 402 6.28 -8.94 -10.64
CA PHE A 402 6.10 -9.96 -11.68
C PHE A 402 5.59 -11.31 -11.14
N LYS A 403 5.65 -11.57 -9.83
CA LYS A 403 5.14 -12.82 -9.23
C LYS A 403 3.63 -12.98 -9.26
N PHE A 404 2.91 -11.89 -9.53
CA PHE A 404 1.45 -11.89 -9.65
C PHE A 404 0.98 -12.02 -11.13
N LEU A 405 1.88 -12.17 -12.10
CA LEU A 405 1.46 -12.39 -13.50
C LEU A 405 0.63 -13.68 -13.61
N GLY A 406 -0.57 -13.56 -14.18
CA GLY A 406 -1.57 -14.63 -14.21
C GLY A 406 -2.57 -14.61 -13.03
N GLU A 407 -2.39 -13.74 -12.03
CA GLU A 407 -3.41 -13.49 -11.00
C GLU A 407 -4.61 -12.71 -11.59
N ARG A 408 -5.83 -13.10 -11.22
CA ARG A 408 -7.09 -12.46 -11.63
C ARG A 408 -7.39 -11.24 -10.76
N TYR A 409 -7.92 -10.17 -11.35
CA TYR A 409 -8.35 -8.98 -10.62
C TYR A 409 -9.49 -9.31 -9.61
N GLY A 410 -9.22 -9.13 -8.33
CA GLY A 410 -10.13 -9.29 -7.20
C GLY A 410 -10.46 -7.95 -6.56
N TRP A 411 -11.57 -7.33 -6.97
CA TRP A 411 -12.00 -6.04 -6.41
C TRP A 411 -12.03 -6.07 -4.88
N GLY A 412 -11.33 -5.13 -4.22
CA GLY A 412 -11.34 -5.09 -2.77
C GLY A 412 -10.69 -6.33 -2.12
N HIS A 413 -9.80 -7.02 -2.82
CA HIS A 413 -9.21 -8.31 -2.46
C HIS A 413 -10.22 -9.50 -2.39
N ASP A 414 -11.31 -9.45 -3.16
CA ASP A 414 -12.19 -10.61 -3.43
C ASP A 414 -11.43 -11.72 -4.22
N TYR A 415 -12.06 -12.87 -4.43
CA TYR A 415 -11.49 -14.05 -5.16
C TYR A 415 -10.15 -14.59 -4.62
N ASP A 416 -9.77 -14.19 -3.42
CA ASP A 416 -8.47 -14.41 -2.78
C ASP A 416 -7.23 -13.81 -3.49
N THR A 417 -7.47 -12.84 -4.38
CA THR A 417 -6.48 -12.07 -5.16
C THR A 417 -6.47 -10.58 -4.78
N ARG A 418 -5.92 -9.68 -5.61
CA ARG A 418 -5.73 -8.24 -5.34
C ARG A 418 -6.59 -7.33 -6.22
N ASP A 419 -6.65 -6.04 -5.85
CA ASP A 419 -6.97 -4.95 -6.80
C ASP A 419 -5.72 -4.08 -7.04
N CYS A 420 -5.78 -3.16 -8.00
CA CYS A 420 -4.68 -2.25 -8.35
C CYS A 420 -3.92 -1.65 -7.15
N SER A 421 -4.66 -1.21 -6.11
CA SER A 421 -4.11 -0.56 -4.93
C SER A 421 -3.67 -1.55 -3.84
N GLY A 422 -4.26 -2.75 -3.82
CA GLY A 422 -3.80 -3.91 -3.06
C GLY A 422 -2.46 -4.44 -3.58
N PHE A 423 -2.40 -4.74 -4.88
CA PHE A 423 -1.21 -5.19 -5.62
C PHE A 423 0.02 -4.34 -5.30
N VAL A 424 -0.04 -3.02 -5.53
CA VAL A 424 1.10 -2.13 -5.20
C VAL A 424 1.36 -2.06 -3.69
N SER A 425 0.34 -2.10 -2.83
CA SER A 425 0.55 -2.12 -1.37
C SER A 425 1.32 -3.36 -0.90
N GLU A 426 1.00 -4.54 -1.45
CA GLU A 426 1.60 -5.82 -1.05
C GLU A 426 3.03 -5.97 -1.58
N ILE A 427 3.28 -5.57 -2.83
CA ILE A 427 4.64 -5.40 -3.37
C ILE A 427 5.47 -4.54 -2.39
N TYR A 428 4.98 -3.37 -2.01
CA TYR A 428 5.71 -2.47 -1.12
C TYR A 428 5.84 -2.96 0.34
N ARG A 429 4.88 -3.78 0.83
CA ARG A 429 4.99 -4.46 2.13
C ARG A 429 6.15 -5.46 2.19
N SER A 430 6.53 -6.10 1.07
CA SER A 430 7.69 -7.02 1.04
C SER A 430 9.03 -6.32 1.37
N PHE A 431 9.12 -5.02 1.11
CA PHE A 431 10.25 -4.13 1.46
C PHE A 431 10.09 -3.43 2.81
N GLY A 432 8.92 -3.56 3.44
CA GLY A 432 8.55 -2.90 4.69
C GLY A 432 8.05 -1.46 4.52
N VAL A 433 7.66 -1.05 3.30
CA VAL A 433 7.09 0.28 3.03
C VAL A 433 5.58 0.28 3.30
N LEU A 434 5.12 1.24 4.10
CA LEU A 434 3.69 1.46 4.38
C LEU A 434 3.06 2.39 3.34
N LEU A 435 1.94 1.97 2.75
CA LEU A 435 1.08 2.76 1.87
C LEU A 435 -0.38 2.74 2.37
N PRO A 436 -1.18 3.80 2.13
CA PRO A 436 -2.63 3.76 2.31
C PRO A 436 -3.28 2.65 1.48
N ARG A 437 -4.45 2.16 1.90
CA ARG A 437 -5.13 1.04 1.23
C ARG A 437 -5.78 1.39 -0.10
N ASN A 438 -6.44 2.55 -0.20
CA ASN A 438 -7.25 2.93 -1.36
C ASN A 438 -6.46 3.83 -2.32
N THR A 439 -6.66 3.62 -3.63
CA THR A 439 -6.09 4.44 -4.73
C THR A 439 -6.22 5.95 -4.49
N SER A 440 -7.37 6.42 -4.01
CA SER A 440 -7.65 7.83 -3.74
C SER A 440 -6.77 8.42 -2.63
N ALA A 441 -6.54 7.64 -1.56
CA ALA A 441 -5.67 8.02 -0.45
C ALA A 441 -4.19 7.97 -0.86
N GLN A 442 -3.77 6.87 -1.50
CA GLN A 442 -2.42 6.70 -2.03
C GLN A 442 -2.02 7.87 -2.95
N ALA A 443 -2.89 8.23 -3.90
CA ALA A 443 -2.66 9.29 -4.88
C ALA A 443 -2.37 10.67 -4.26
N ILE A 444 -2.94 10.97 -3.08
CA ILE A 444 -2.84 12.29 -2.45
C ILE A 444 -1.92 12.34 -1.22
N SER A 445 -1.46 11.19 -0.73
CA SER A 445 -0.67 11.03 0.50
C SER A 445 0.45 12.09 0.65
N PRO A 446 0.49 12.85 1.76
CA PRO A 446 1.48 13.90 1.97
C PRO A 446 2.86 13.36 2.39
N ALA A 447 2.93 12.13 2.90
CA ALA A 447 4.16 11.53 3.42
C ALA A 447 5.16 11.10 2.32
N LEU A 448 4.66 10.98 1.08
CA LEU A 448 5.38 10.56 -0.14
C LEU A 448 5.80 11.77 -0.99
N ASP A 449 6.73 11.57 -1.93
CA ASP A 449 7.14 12.58 -2.92
C ASP A 449 6.12 12.66 -4.06
N ARG A 450 5.22 13.65 -3.95
CA ARG A 450 4.03 13.79 -4.78
C ARG A 450 4.22 14.83 -5.88
N LEU A 451 4.01 14.41 -7.13
CA LEU A 451 3.85 15.30 -8.28
C LEU A 451 2.35 15.35 -8.67
N PRO A 452 1.59 16.37 -8.23
CA PRO A 452 0.17 16.51 -8.54
C PRO A 452 -0.05 17.15 -9.92
N PHE A 453 -1.18 16.84 -10.55
CA PHE A 453 -1.62 17.46 -11.80
C PHE A 453 -3.09 17.90 -11.71
N THR A 454 -3.41 19.00 -12.38
CA THR A 454 -4.72 19.65 -12.37
C THR A 454 -5.26 19.81 -13.80
N SER A 455 -6.35 20.55 -13.96
CA SER A 455 -6.87 21.02 -15.25
C SER A 455 -6.07 22.17 -15.87
N LYS A 456 -5.11 22.76 -15.14
CA LYS A 456 -4.18 23.78 -15.67
C LYS A 456 -2.98 23.17 -16.39
N ASP A 457 -2.67 21.90 -16.10
CA ASP A 457 -1.48 21.21 -16.56
C ASP A 457 -1.72 20.57 -17.93
N GLY A 458 -1.22 21.24 -18.98
CA GLY A 458 -1.37 20.82 -20.36
C GLY A 458 -0.67 19.51 -20.70
N LYS A 459 -1.10 18.87 -21.80
CA LYS A 459 -0.63 17.54 -22.26
C LYS A 459 0.88 17.36 -22.13
N ALA A 460 1.68 18.26 -22.72
CA ALA A 460 3.14 18.18 -22.73
C ALA A 460 3.81 18.15 -21.33
N VAL A 461 3.18 18.69 -20.28
CA VAL A 461 3.67 18.58 -18.90
C VAL A 461 3.54 17.14 -18.39
N ARG A 462 2.44 16.49 -18.76
CA ARG A 462 2.07 15.12 -18.39
C ARG A 462 2.86 14.10 -19.20
N ASP A 463 3.02 14.36 -20.50
CA ASP A 463 3.84 13.55 -21.41
C ASP A 463 5.31 13.54 -20.95
N ARG A 464 5.88 14.71 -20.60
CA ARG A 464 7.22 14.80 -20.00
C ARG A 464 7.29 14.05 -18.67
N ALA A 465 6.36 14.29 -17.75
CA ALA A 465 6.38 13.63 -16.45
C ALA A 465 6.17 12.10 -16.52
N VAL A 466 5.63 11.59 -17.63
CA VAL A 466 5.59 10.15 -17.94
C VAL A 466 6.94 9.67 -18.48
N THR A 467 7.57 10.41 -19.39
CA THR A 467 8.94 10.13 -19.86
C THR A 467 9.97 10.12 -18.72
N ASP A 468 9.79 10.99 -17.72
CA ASP A 468 10.67 11.12 -16.55
C ASP A 468 10.41 10.04 -15.46
N LEU A 469 9.47 9.11 -15.65
CA LEU A 469 9.15 8.04 -14.68
C LEU A 469 10.33 7.07 -14.48
N GLN A 470 10.52 6.65 -13.23
CA GLN A 470 11.49 5.64 -12.83
C GLN A 470 10.80 4.39 -12.29
N VAL A 471 11.52 3.26 -12.31
CA VAL A 471 10.99 1.98 -11.83
C VAL A 471 10.51 2.09 -10.38
N GLY A 472 9.24 1.78 -10.16
CA GLY A 472 8.57 1.90 -8.87
C GLY A 472 7.73 3.16 -8.65
N ASP A 473 7.86 4.19 -9.50
CA ASP A 473 6.97 5.35 -9.43
C ASP A 473 5.52 4.93 -9.70
N LEU A 474 4.59 5.44 -8.88
CA LEU A 474 3.18 5.08 -8.91
C LEU A 474 2.36 6.17 -9.61
N VAL A 475 1.70 5.80 -10.70
CA VAL A 475 0.91 6.67 -11.58
C VAL A 475 -0.58 6.50 -11.29
N TYR A 476 -1.27 7.59 -10.92
CA TYR A 476 -2.67 7.55 -10.50
C TYR A 476 -3.59 8.25 -11.50
N ILE A 477 -4.50 7.50 -12.11
CA ILE A 477 -5.69 8.04 -12.81
C ILE A 477 -6.91 7.90 -11.88
N PRO A 478 -8.06 8.57 -12.12
CA PRO A 478 -9.21 8.47 -11.24
C PRO A 478 -9.69 7.03 -11.12
N GLY A 479 -9.48 6.45 -9.93
CA GLY A 479 -9.92 5.10 -9.58
C GLY A 479 -8.97 3.95 -9.94
N HIS A 480 -7.77 4.21 -10.49
CA HIS A 480 -6.77 3.18 -10.83
C HIS A 480 -5.33 3.64 -10.57
N VAL A 481 -4.44 2.72 -10.17
CA VAL A 481 -2.99 2.94 -9.96
C VAL A 481 -2.16 1.96 -10.77
N MET A 482 -1.05 2.44 -11.32
CA MET A 482 -0.10 1.69 -12.12
C MET A 482 1.32 1.93 -11.62
N MET A 483 2.19 0.91 -11.62
CA MET A 483 3.60 1.05 -11.25
C MET A 483 4.49 1.04 -12.48
N ALA A 484 5.34 2.05 -12.66
CA ALA A 484 6.31 2.09 -13.75
C ALA A 484 7.37 0.98 -13.61
N ILE A 485 7.71 0.32 -14.74
CA ILE A 485 8.67 -0.79 -14.80
C ILE A 485 9.87 -0.53 -15.72
N GLY A 486 9.81 0.52 -16.55
CA GLY A 486 10.94 0.96 -17.37
C GLY A 486 10.50 1.58 -18.69
N HIS A 487 11.45 1.75 -19.61
CA HIS A 487 11.26 2.38 -20.91
C HIS A 487 11.76 1.48 -22.04
N VAL A 488 10.97 1.34 -23.11
CA VAL A 488 11.34 0.64 -24.35
C VAL A 488 10.70 1.37 -25.53
N ASP A 489 11.42 1.55 -26.64
CA ASP A 489 10.97 2.19 -27.89
C ASP A 489 10.29 3.56 -27.71
N GLY A 490 10.84 4.37 -26.79
CA GLY A 490 10.30 5.70 -26.46
C GLY A 490 8.97 5.68 -25.72
N ARG A 491 8.60 4.53 -25.11
CA ARG A 491 7.37 4.33 -24.33
C ARG A 491 7.68 3.93 -22.90
N THR A 492 6.94 4.51 -21.96
CA THR A 492 6.93 4.11 -20.56
C THR A 492 6.04 2.90 -20.39
N TRP A 493 6.58 1.85 -19.77
CA TRP A 493 5.83 0.64 -19.45
C TRP A 493 5.45 0.61 -17.98
N VAL A 494 4.26 0.05 -17.72
CA VAL A 494 3.70 -0.12 -16.37
C VAL A 494 3.25 -1.56 -16.14
N ILE A 495 3.35 -2.02 -14.90
CA ILE A 495 2.67 -3.21 -14.39
C ILE A 495 1.55 -2.80 -13.43
N HIS A 496 0.38 -3.44 -13.56
CA HIS A 496 -0.82 -3.09 -12.79
C HIS A 496 -1.84 -4.23 -12.83
N ASP A 497 -2.54 -4.42 -11.73
CA ASP A 497 -3.72 -5.28 -11.69
C ASP A 497 -4.95 -4.50 -12.14
N THR A 498 -5.63 -4.94 -13.20
CA THR A 498 -6.77 -4.21 -13.77
C THR A 498 -7.87 -5.11 -14.32
N ALA A 499 -9.12 -4.67 -14.16
CA ALA A 499 -10.27 -5.25 -14.86
C ALA A 499 -10.16 -5.15 -16.40
N GLY A 500 -9.45 -4.14 -16.93
CA GLY A 500 -9.29 -3.95 -18.37
C GLY A 500 -8.47 -2.75 -18.82
N GLY A 501 -8.47 -2.51 -20.13
CA GLY A 501 -7.76 -1.42 -20.79
C GLY A 501 -8.31 -1.15 -22.20
N SER A 502 -7.83 -0.11 -22.87
CA SER A 502 -8.13 0.07 -24.31
C SER A 502 -7.06 0.88 -25.03
N TRP A 503 -6.91 0.62 -26.33
CA TRP A 503 -5.95 1.28 -27.24
C TRP A 503 -6.51 1.26 -28.66
N PHE A 504 -5.84 1.90 -29.62
CA PHE A 504 -6.18 1.75 -31.05
C PHE A 504 -5.36 0.62 -31.68
N GLY A 505 -6.03 -0.28 -32.41
CA GLY A 505 -5.41 -1.31 -33.22
C GLY A 505 -4.78 -0.76 -34.50
N ALA A 506 -4.05 -1.60 -35.24
CA ALA A 506 -3.42 -1.24 -36.50
C ALA A 506 -4.42 -0.86 -37.61
N ASP A 507 -5.69 -1.25 -37.47
CA ASP A 507 -6.80 -0.86 -38.35
C ASP A 507 -7.49 0.45 -37.93
N GLY A 508 -6.96 1.15 -36.92
CA GLY A 508 -7.52 2.38 -36.36
C GLY A 508 -8.76 2.19 -35.48
N LYS A 509 -9.24 0.95 -35.25
CA LYS A 509 -10.38 0.71 -34.34
C LYS A 509 -9.92 0.63 -32.89
N ARG A 510 -10.76 1.07 -31.96
CA ARG A 510 -10.47 0.98 -30.52
C ARG A 510 -10.71 -0.44 -30.01
N VAL A 511 -9.64 -1.11 -29.60
CA VAL A 511 -9.68 -2.38 -28.89
C VAL A 511 -10.06 -2.11 -27.43
N GLN A 512 -11.13 -2.74 -26.93
CA GLN A 512 -11.43 -2.79 -25.50
C GLN A 512 -11.01 -4.17 -24.97
N ALA A 513 -10.03 -4.22 -24.07
CA ALA A 513 -9.43 -5.44 -23.58
C ALA A 513 -9.91 -5.76 -22.16
N HIS A 514 -10.56 -6.91 -22.01
CA HIS A 514 -10.96 -7.48 -20.72
C HIS A 514 -9.77 -8.21 -20.08
N LEU A 515 -8.77 -7.44 -19.64
CA LEU A 515 -7.52 -7.96 -19.08
C LEU A 515 -7.74 -8.76 -17.79
N ASN A 516 -8.61 -8.26 -16.90
CA ASN A 516 -9.11 -8.91 -15.68
C ASN A 516 -8.02 -9.60 -14.81
N GLY A 517 -6.86 -8.94 -14.66
CA GLY A 517 -5.70 -9.43 -13.92
C GLY A 517 -4.43 -8.58 -14.10
N VAL A 518 -3.33 -9.05 -13.50
CA VAL A 518 -2.03 -8.35 -13.52
C VAL A 518 -1.43 -8.32 -14.93
N SER A 519 -1.27 -7.11 -15.43
CA SER A 519 -0.98 -6.80 -16.83
C SER A 519 0.24 -5.91 -16.97
N VAL A 520 1.06 -6.18 -17.98
CA VAL A 520 2.16 -5.30 -18.45
C VAL A 520 1.68 -4.54 -19.69
N THR A 521 1.66 -3.21 -19.63
CA THR A 521 1.15 -2.36 -20.73
C THR A 521 2.01 -1.10 -20.95
N PRO A 522 2.15 -0.58 -22.19
CA PRO A 522 2.73 0.73 -22.43
C PRO A 522 1.71 1.84 -22.08
N LEU A 523 2.16 3.00 -21.62
CA LEU A 523 1.25 4.03 -21.10
C LEU A 523 0.78 5.04 -22.17
N GLU A 524 1.59 5.31 -23.19
CA GLU A 524 1.34 6.30 -24.25
C GLU A 524 0.17 5.96 -25.20
N PRO A 525 -0.01 4.71 -25.69
CA PRO A 525 -1.11 4.37 -26.61
C PRO A 525 -2.41 4.02 -25.87
N MET A 526 -2.43 4.06 -24.54
CA MET A 526 -3.59 3.67 -23.73
C MET A 526 -4.63 4.79 -23.70
N MET A 527 -5.88 4.41 -23.95
CA MET A 527 -7.04 5.26 -24.13
C MET A 527 -8.06 5.03 -23.01
N ALA A 528 -8.59 6.11 -22.43
CA ALA A 528 -9.70 6.10 -21.49
C ALA A 528 -11.05 6.28 -22.19
N SER A 529 -11.06 6.98 -23.32
CA SER A 529 -12.15 7.07 -24.29
C SER A 529 -11.58 7.19 -25.70
N ASP A 530 -12.42 7.25 -26.72
CA ASP A 530 -12.01 7.37 -28.13
C ASP A 530 -11.25 8.69 -28.43
N SER A 531 -11.19 9.64 -27.48
CA SER A 531 -10.55 10.94 -27.62
C SER A 531 -9.64 11.36 -26.44
N VAL A 532 -9.51 10.54 -25.40
CA VAL A 532 -8.78 10.88 -24.16
C VAL A 532 -7.82 9.75 -23.78
N ARG A 533 -6.52 10.04 -23.66
CA ARG A 533 -5.48 9.06 -23.26
C ARG A 533 -5.47 8.82 -21.75
N TYR A 534 -4.84 7.75 -21.30
CA TYR A 534 -4.53 7.51 -19.88
C TYR A 534 -3.63 8.63 -19.32
N ILE A 535 -2.62 9.10 -20.07
CA ILE A 535 -1.74 10.21 -19.68
C ILE A 535 -2.53 11.51 -19.40
N ASP A 536 -3.55 11.78 -20.23
CA ASP A 536 -4.43 12.95 -20.06
C ASP A 536 -5.27 12.86 -18.78
N ARG A 537 -5.48 11.64 -18.25
CA ARG A 537 -6.26 11.35 -17.05
C ARG A 537 -5.41 11.29 -15.77
N ILE A 538 -4.09 11.40 -15.82
CA ILE A 538 -3.24 11.37 -14.61
C ILE A 538 -3.67 12.48 -13.63
N THR A 539 -3.75 12.16 -12.34
CA THR A 539 -4.05 13.11 -11.27
C THR A 539 -2.83 13.38 -10.41
N ASN A 540 -2.02 12.34 -10.18
CA ASN A 540 -0.82 12.39 -9.34
C ASN A 540 0.17 11.34 -9.84
N ILE A 541 1.46 11.59 -9.62
CA ILE A 541 2.49 10.56 -9.53
C ILE A 541 3.01 10.60 -8.09
N GLN A 542 3.16 9.45 -7.44
CA GLN A 542 3.85 9.31 -6.16
C GLN A 542 5.17 8.59 -6.40
N ARG A 543 6.28 9.24 -6.04
CA ARG A 543 7.64 8.73 -6.22
C ARG A 543 8.11 8.16 -4.89
N LEU A 544 8.56 6.90 -4.90
CA LEU A 544 8.95 6.17 -3.67
C LEU A 544 10.46 6.21 -3.42
N ARG A 545 10.97 7.44 -3.45
CA ARG A 545 12.37 7.84 -3.24
C ARG A 545 12.47 8.86 -2.09
N ALA A 546 13.69 9.20 -1.67
CA ALA A 546 13.88 10.22 -0.66
C ALA A 546 13.29 11.57 -1.13
N LYS A 547 12.51 12.23 -0.27
CA LYS A 547 12.11 13.63 -0.49
C LYS A 547 13.37 14.49 -0.41
N ASN A 548 13.77 15.06 -1.55
CA ASN A 548 14.66 16.21 -1.54
C ASN A 548 13.94 17.37 -0.83
N PRO A 549 14.62 18.14 0.03
CA PRO A 549 14.03 19.23 0.82
C PRO A 549 13.67 20.46 -0.02
#